data_AF-A0A9E2R1S3-F1
#
_entry.id   AF-A0A9E2R1S3-F1
#
_cell.length_a   1.000
_cell.length_b   1.000
_cell.length_c   1.000
_cell.angle_alpha   90.00
_cell.angle_beta   90.00
_cell.angle_gamma   90.00
#
_symmetry.space_group_name_H-M   'P 1'
#
loop_
_entity.id
_entity.type
_entity.pdbx_description
1 polymer ?
#
loop_
_entity_poly.entity_id
_entity_poly.type
_entity_poly.pdbx_seq_one_letter_code
_entity_poly.pdbx_strand_id
1 'polypeptide(L)'
;MGELATANVVVRSTESGPPANDAADPVIVRLTRGVAAGDEVAFREFFDRYRDRLFRFLIVLTRGDELTANELVQSVMLTAAAKLRPVRTEAHVWNWLARVARQLIAK
;
A
#
# COMPACT_ATOMS: atom_id res chain seq x y z
N MET A 1 39.57 22.30 50.71
CA MET A 1 39.31 22.81 49.35
C MET A 1 39.70 21.71 48.38
N GLY A 2 38.87 20.74 48.01
CA GLY A 2 37.42 20.76 47.90
C GLY A 2 37.01 21.33 46.55
N GLU A 3 36.99 20.49 45.51
CA GLU A 3 35.90 20.42 44.53
C GLU A 3 36.10 19.16 43.66
N LEU A 4 35.19 18.21 43.81
CA LEU A 4 34.94 17.09 42.91
C LEU A 4 33.92 17.57 41.88
N ALA A 5 34.17 17.40 40.58
CA ALA A 5 33.14 17.40 39.54
C ALA A 5 33.77 17.10 38.18
N THR A 6 33.21 16.34 37.24
CA THR A 6 32.06 15.42 37.21
C THR A 6 32.27 14.63 35.92
N ALA A 7 32.09 13.32 36.00
CA ALA A 7 32.07 12.42 34.85
C ALA A 7 31.01 12.86 33.83
N ASN A 8 31.40 13.15 32.59
CA ASN A 8 30.43 13.34 31.53
C ASN A 8 30.18 11.99 30.85
N VAL A 9 29.19 11.27 31.35
CA VAL A 9 28.59 10.13 30.66
C VAL A 9 27.92 10.69 29.41
N VAL A 10 28.56 10.51 28.25
CA VAL A 10 27.90 10.67 26.96
C VAL A 10 26.84 9.58 26.87
N VAL A 11 25.63 9.92 27.32
CA VAL A 11 24.42 9.17 27.01
C VAL A 11 24.27 9.25 25.50
N ARG A 12 24.65 8.18 24.79
CA ARG A 12 24.26 8.00 23.39
C ARG A 12 22.75 7.86 23.38
N SER A 13 22.07 8.95 23.03
CA SER A 13 20.65 8.91 22.67
C SER A 13 20.47 7.82 21.65
N THR A 14 19.78 6.74 22.05
CA THR A 14 19.20 5.81 21.11
C THR A 14 18.17 6.60 20.31
N GLU A 15 18.54 7.03 19.10
CA GLU A 15 17.56 7.43 18.10
C GLU A 15 16.71 6.20 17.80
N SER A 16 15.64 6.03 18.58
CA SER A 16 14.51 5.20 18.20
C SER A 16 13.89 5.85 16.97
N GLY A 17 14.45 5.51 15.80
CA GLY A 17 13.86 5.87 14.51
C GLY A 17 12.41 5.40 14.46
N PRO A 18 11.56 6.07 13.66
CA PRO A 18 10.16 5.66 13.50
C PRO A 18 10.09 4.19 13.10
N PRO A 19 9.04 3.45 13.53
CA PRO A 19 8.94 2.03 13.26
C PRO A 19 9.14 1.79 11.76
N ALA A 20 10.05 0.89 11.41
CA ALA A 20 10.50 0.63 10.03
C ALA A 20 9.37 0.29 9.04
N ASN A 21 8.14 0.09 9.53
CA ASN A 21 6.94 -0.19 8.75
C ASN A 21 6.29 1.06 8.11
N ASP A 22 6.68 2.28 8.49
CA ASP A 22 6.12 3.54 7.95
C ASP A 22 7.06 4.25 6.95
N ALA A 23 8.25 3.68 6.70
CA ALA A 23 9.15 4.22 5.69
C ALA A 23 8.49 4.16 4.31
N ALA A 24 8.59 5.26 3.55
CA ALA A 24 8.03 5.30 2.21
C ALA A 24 8.77 4.30 1.32
N ASP A 25 8.02 3.42 0.66
CA ASP A 25 8.53 2.56 -0.39
C ASP A 25 8.60 3.36 -1.70
N PRO A 26 9.81 3.63 -2.24
CA PRO A 26 9.97 4.42 -3.46
C PRO A 26 9.27 3.79 -4.68
N VAL A 27 9.17 2.46 -4.72
CA VAL A 27 8.48 1.73 -5.81
C VAL A 27 6.99 2.02 -5.74
N ILE A 28 6.40 1.98 -4.55
CA ILE A 28 4.97 2.26 -4.35
C ILE A 28 4.64 3.72 -4.65
N VAL A 29 5.49 4.65 -4.21
CA VAL A 29 5.32 6.07 -4.52
C VAL A 29 5.39 6.31 -6.03
N ARG A 30 6.37 5.73 -6.73
CA ARG A 30 6.49 5.84 -8.19
C ARG A 30 5.24 5.30 -8.88
N LEU A 31 4.81 4.09 -8.53
CA LEU A 31 3.70 3.42 -9.20
C LEU A 31 2.38 4.11 -9.00
N THR A 32 2.04 4.43 -7.75
CA THR A 32 0.75 5.06 -7.44
C THR A 32 0.67 6.47 -8.00
N ARG A 33 1.80 7.18 -8.13
CA ARG A 33 1.89 8.45 -8.86
C ARG A 33 1.69 8.27 -10.36
N GLY A 34 2.34 7.27 -10.97
CA GLY A 34 2.15 6.97 -12.40
C GLY A 34 0.71 6.60 -12.72
N VAL A 35 0.09 5.72 -11.92
CA VAL A 35 -1.34 5.37 -12.06
C VAL A 35 -2.23 6.62 -11.96
N ALA A 36 -2.00 7.47 -10.96
CA ALA A 36 -2.77 8.71 -10.80
C ALA A 36 -2.58 9.72 -11.96
N ALA A 37 -1.47 9.61 -12.70
CA ALA A 37 -1.16 10.44 -13.86
C ALA A 37 -1.62 9.82 -15.19
N GLY A 38 -2.19 8.61 -15.18
CA GLY A 38 -2.59 7.89 -16.40
C GLY A 38 -1.43 7.23 -17.15
N ASP A 39 -0.28 7.01 -16.51
CA ASP A 39 0.85 6.28 -17.10
C ASP A 39 0.51 4.80 -17.25
N GLU A 40 0.37 4.35 -18.50
CA GLU A 40 0.02 2.97 -18.84
C GLU A 40 1.07 1.94 -18.39
N VAL A 41 2.35 2.30 -18.37
CA VAL A 41 3.43 1.41 -17.93
C VAL A 41 3.35 1.22 -16.41
N ALA A 42 3.15 2.31 -15.67
CA ALA A 42 2.93 2.24 -14.23
C ALA A 42 1.65 1.48 -13.88
N PHE A 43 0.58 1.66 -14.66
CA PHE A 43 -0.67 0.90 -14.49
C PHE A 43 -0.48 -0.58 -14.75
N ARG A 44 0.26 -0.96 -15.80
CA ARG A 44 0.56 -2.37 -16.08
C ARG A 44 1.36 -3.02 -14.96
N GLU A 45 2.43 -2.37 -14.48
CA GLU A 45 3.22 -2.88 -13.35
C GLU A 45 2.37 -2.96 -12.06
N PHE A 46 1.49 -1.98 -11.82
CA PHE A 46 0.54 -2.02 -10.72
C PHE A 46 -0.41 -3.21 -10.86
N PHE A 47 -1.03 -3.39 -12.03
CA PHE A 47 -1.95 -4.49 -12.31
C PHE A 47 -1.30 -5.84 -12.06
N ASP A 48 -0.11 -6.08 -12.62
CA ASP A 48 0.63 -7.34 -12.48
C ASP A 48 0.99 -7.62 -11.01
N ARG A 49 1.34 -6.59 -10.24
CA ARG A 49 1.66 -6.72 -8.81
C ARG A 49 0.45 -7.11 -7.95
N TYR A 50 -0.74 -6.57 -8.23
CA TYR A 50 -1.90 -6.75 -7.34
C TYR A 50 -2.97 -7.72 -7.85
N ARG A 51 -3.01 -8.05 -9.16
CA ARG A 51 -4.09 -8.86 -9.76
C ARG A 51 -4.31 -10.19 -9.05
N ASP A 52 -3.25 -10.95 -8.80
CA ASP A 52 -3.37 -12.32 -8.26
C ASP A 52 -3.80 -12.30 -6.80
N ARG A 53 -3.24 -11.37 -6.01
CA ARG A 53 -3.61 -11.18 -4.62
C ARG A 53 -5.06 -10.71 -4.49
N LEU A 54 -5.48 -9.77 -5.35
CA LEU A 54 -6.84 -9.25 -5.39
C LEU A 54 -7.84 -10.33 -5.84
N PHE A 55 -7.50 -11.12 -6.86
CA PHE A 55 -8.32 -12.23 -7.33
C PHE A 55 -8.57 -13.24 -6.21
N ARG A 56 -7.52 -13.72 -5.53
CA ARG A 56 -7.66 -14.66 -4.39
C ARG A 56 -8.53 -14.09 -3.27
N PHE A 57 -8.39 -12.80 -2.98
CA PHE A 57 -9.24 -12.12 -2.00
C PHE A 57 -10.70 -12.10 -2.44
N LEU A 58 -10.96 -11.79 -3.72
CA LEU A 58 -12.31 -11.74 -4.27
C LEU A 58 -12.96 -13.13 -4.35
N ILE A 59 -12.21 -14.18 -4.67
CA ILE A 59 -12.70 -15.57 -4.63
C ILE A 59 -13.30 -15.93 -3.26
N VAL A 60 -12.65 -15.51 -2.17
CA VAL A 60 -13.18 -15.73 -0.83
C VAL A 60 -14.48 -14.95 -0.60
N LEU A 61 -14.55 -13.71 -1.07
CA LEU A 61 -15.74 -12.87 -0.89
C LEU A 61 -16.92 -13.28 -1.79
N THR A 62 -16.66 -13.84 -2.97
CA THR A 62 -17.66 -14.32 -3.92
C THR A 62 -18.00 -15.80 -3.72
N ARG A 63 -17.55 -16.42 -2.62
CA ARG A 63 -17.81 -17.82 -2.27
C ARG A 63 -17.40 -18.82 -3.37
N GLY A 64 -16.28 -18.55 -4.04
CA GLY A 64 -15.74 -19.42 -5.08
C GLY A 64 -16.23 -19.13 -6.50
N ASP A 65 -17.09 -18.13 -6.70
CA ASP A 65 -17.48 -17.73 -8.06
C ASP A 65 -16.33 -16.99 -8.76
N GLU A 66 -15.63 -17.71 -9.63
CA GLU A 66 -14.48 -17.23 -10.39
C GLU A 66 -14.85 -16.20 -11.47
N LEU A 67 -16.04 -16.32 -12.07
CA LEU A 67 -16.47 -15.39 -13.12
C LEU A 67 -16.71 -14.03 -12.49
N THR A 68 -17.52 -13.98 -11.44
CA THR A 68 -17.79 -12.76 -10.67
C THR A 68 -16.51 -12.18 -10.09
N ALA A 69 -15.58 -13.02 -9.59
CA ALA A 69 -14.30 -12.54 -9.07
C ALA A 69 -13.45 -11.86 -10.15
N ASN A 70 -13.39 -12.41 -11.37
CA ASN A 70 -12.65 -11.79 -12.48
C ASN A 70 -13.25 -10.45 -12.90
N GLU A 71 -14.58 -10.34 -12.97
CA GLU A 71 -15.27 -9.08 -13.28
C GLU A 71 -15.01 -8.01 -12.21
N LEU A 72 -14.99 -8.41 -10.94
CA LEU A 72 -14.66 -7.53 -9.83
C LEU A 72 -13.20 -7.10 -9.84
N VAL A 73 -12.24 -7.97 -10.19
CA VAL A 73 -10.83 -7.57 -10.37
C VAL A 73 -10.74 -6.44 -11.39
N GLN A 74 -11.38 -6.60 -12.55
CA GLN A 74 -11.39 -5.57 -13.60
C GLN A 74 -12.00 -4.27 -13.08
N SER A 75 -13.15 -4.34 -12.42
CA SER A 75 -13.85 -3.17 -11.87
C SER A 75 -13.04 -2.42 -10.81
N VAL A 76 -12.35 -3.14 -9.92
CA VAL A 76 -11.45 -2.56 -8.91
C VAL A 76 -10.25 -1.89 -9.59
N MET A 77 -9.66 -2.52 -10.60
CA MET A 77 -8.49 -1.98 -11.31
C MET A 77 -8.85 -0.73 -12.12
N LEU A 78 -10.00 -0.70 -12.79
CA LEU A 78 -10.52 0.50 -13.44
C LEU A 78 -10.80 1.63 -12.43
N THR A 79 -11.31 1.27 -11.25
CA THR A 79 -11.48 2.24 -10.15
C THR A 79 -10.14 2.76 -9.65
N ALA A 80 -9.10 1.92 -9.61
CA ALA A 80 -7.74 2.34 -9.27
C ALA A 80 -7.20 3.34 -10.29
N ALA A 81 -7.28 3.04 -11.59
CA ALA A 81 -6.87 3.97 -12.64
C ALA A 81 -7.59 5.32 -12.54
N ALA A 82 -8.87 5.33 -12.17
CA ALA A 82 -9.66 6.55 -12.10
C ALA A 82 -9.52 7.34 -10.78
N LYS A 83 -9.21 6.68 -9.65
CA LYS A 83 -9.38 7.28 -8.31
C LYS A 83 -8.23 7.07 -7.35
N LEU A 84 -7.23 6.25 -7.68
CA LEU A 84 -6.09 6.01 -6.80
C LEU A 84 -5.29 7.30 -6.64
N ARG A 85 -5.03 7.68 -5.38
CA ARG A 85 -4.12 8.77 -5.05
C ARG A 85 -2.73 8.20 -4.75
N PRO A 86 -1.65 8.98 -4.94
CA PRO A 86 -0.31 8.56 -4.55
C PRO A 86 -0.27 8.16 -3.08
N VAL A 87 0.28 6.98 -2.78
CA VAL A 87 0.46 6.47 -1.42
C VAL A 87 1.90 6.05 -1.20
N ARG A 88 2.30 5.98 0.07
CA ARG A 88 3.71 5.80 0.45
C ARG A 88 4.12 4.36 0.69
N THR A 89 3.18 3.45 0.93
CA THR A 89 3.48 2.09 1.39
C THR A 89 2.56 1.07 0.74
N GLU A 90 3.04 -0.15 0.56
CA GLU A 90 2.29 -1.30 0.06
C GLU A 90 1.00 -1.56 0.87
N ALA A 91 1.05 -1.44 2.19
CA ALA A 91 -0.10 -1.67 3.08
C ALA A 91 -1.27 -0.72 2.77
N HIS A 92 -0.97 0.56 2.55
CA HIS A 92 -1.98 1.56 2.15
C HIS A 92 -2.62 1.24 0.80
N VAL A 93 -1.85 0.77 -0.19
CA VAL A 93 -2.40 0.32 -1.49
C VAL A 93 -3.38 -0.83 -1.26
N TRP A 94 -2.94 -1.87 -0.55
CA TRP A 94 -3.75 -3.05 -0.30
C TRP A 94 -5.05 -2.72 0.46
N ASN A 95 -4.96 -1.91 1.51
CA ASN A 95 -6.12 -1.48 2.29
C ASN A 95 -7.13 -0.72 1.43
N TRP A 96 -6.65 0.12 0.51
CA TRP A 96 -7.51 0.84 -0.42
C TRP A 96 -8.19 -0.11 -1.42
N LEU A 97 -7.44 -1.04 -2.04
CA LEU A 97 -7.97 -2.03 -2.97
C LEU A 97 -9.03 -2.92 -2.32
N ALA A 98 -8.75 -3.45 -1.13
CA ALA A 98 -9.68 -4.27 -0.37
C ALA A 98 -10.95 -3.50 0.00
N ARG A 99 -10.85 -2.20 0.32
CA ARG A 99 -12.00 -1.34 0.58
C ARG A 99 -12.87 -1.18 -0.67
N VAL A 100 -12.28 -0.88 -1.83
CA VAL A 100 -13.00 -0.73 -3.10
C VAL A 100 -13.70 -2.04 -3.49
N ALA A 101 -13.00 -3.18 -3.39
CA ALA A 101 -13.59 -4.49 -3.64
C ALA A 101 -14.85 -4.75 -2.81
N ARG A 102 -14.80 -4.51 -1.49
CA ARG A 102 -15.98 -4.66 -0.62
C ARG A 102 -17.12 -3.70 -0.99
N GLN A 103 -16.79 -2.48 -1.41
CA GLN A 103 -17.80 -1.49 -1.85
C GLN A 103 -18.51 -1.91 -3.14
N LEU A 104 -17.81 -2.59 -4.05
CA LEU A 104 -18.39 -3.08 -5.30
C LEU A 104 -19.30 -4.29 -5.09
N ILE A 105 -19.01 -5.14 -4.10
CA ILE A 105 -19.86 -6.29 -3.75
C ILE A 105 -21.15 -5.85 -3.04
N ALA A 106 -21.09 -4.77 -2.27
CA ALA A 106 -22.24 -4.25 -1.54
C ALA A 106 -23.22 -3.44 -2.42
N LYS A 107 -22.94 -3.31 -3.71
CA LYS A 107 -23.79 -2.63 -4.70
C LYS A 107 -24.64 -3.65 -5.44
#